data_AF-A0A545TKD0-F1
#
_entry.id   AF-A0A545TKD0-F1
#
_cell.length_a   1.000
_cell.length_b   1.000
_cell.length_c   1.000
_cell.angle_alpha   90.00
_cell.angle_beta   90.00
_cell.angle_gamma   90.00
#
_symmetry.space_group_name_H-M   'P 1'
#
loop_
_entity.id
_entity.type
_entity.pdbx_description
1 polymer ?
#
loop_
_entity_poly.entity_id
_entity_poly.type
_entity_poly.pdbx_seq_one_letter_code
_entity_poly.pdbx_strand_id
1 'polypeptide(L)'
;MRIALSKRECYHADIYCSDSNSAKKTLRENQISILAVDFYLYGRENGTHVLAWARTKKLLPPYVVVTESDRNKRVLLAEELTKGGYNSADGTTFIKH
;
A
#
# COMPACT_ATOMS: atom_id res chain seq x y z
N MET A 1 10.75 6.62 6.36
CA MET A 1 10.27 7.27 5.12
C MET A 1 8.85 6.82 4.81
N ARG A 2 8.00 7.74 4.37
CA ARG A 2 6.58 7.54 4.06
C ARG A 2 6.38 7.55 2.55
N ILE A 3 5.71 6.54 2.02
CA ILE A 3 5.39 6.46 0.59
C ILE A 3 3.88 6.45 0.41
N ALA A 4 3.38 7.16 -0.59
CA ALA A 4 2.00 7.05 -1.06
C ALA A 4 1.94 6.36 -2.42
N LEU A 5 1.20 5.25 -2.48
CA LEU A 5 0.81 4.57 -3.71
C LEU A 5 -0.58 5.04 -4.12
N SER A 6 -0.67 6.09 -4.92
CA SER A 6 -1.95 6.61 -5.38
C SER A 6 -1.77 7.46 -6.62
N LYS A 7 -2.77 7.45 -7.50
CA LYS A 7 -2.89 8.42 -8.60
C LYS A 7 -3.55 9.75 -8.18
N ARG A 8 -4.05 9.87 -6.94
CA ARG A 8 -4.86 11.00 -6.46
C ARG A 8 -4.10 11.96 -5.52
N GLU A 9 -2.84 11.68 -5.21
CA GLU A 9 -1.98 12.50 -4.32
C GLU A 9 -2.64 12.88 -2.96
N CYS A 10 -3.54 12.05 -2.44
CA CYS A 10 -4.38 12.36 -1.27
C CYS A 10 -3.72 12.08 0.10
N TYR A 11 -2.40 12.02 0.20
CA TYR A 11 -1.71 11.68 1.46
C TYR A 11 -0.37 12.41 1.57
N HIS A 12 0.01 12.92 2.75
CA HIS A 12 1.34 13.52 2.94
C HIS A 12 2.43 12.44 3.03
N ALA A 13 3.15 12.25 1.93
CA ALA A 13 4.25 11.30 1.80
C ALA A 13 5.55 11.99 1.36
N ASP A 14 6.68 11.35 1.66
CA ASP A 14 8.00 11.78 1.19
C ASP A 14 8.15 11.44 -0.31
N ILE A 15 7.56 10.32 -0.75
CA ILE A 15 7.57 9.86 -2.14
C ILE A 15 6.17 9.46 -2.58
N TYR A 16 5.80 9.88 -3.78
CA TYR A 16 4.56 9.48 -4.45
C TYR A 16 4.89 8.51 -5.59
N CYS A 17 4.18 7.40 -5.63
CA CYS A 17 4.24 6.44 -6.73
C CYS A 17 2.83 6.29 -7.31
N SER A 18 2.63 6.80 -8.51
CA SER A 18 1.35 6.78 -9.18
C SER A 18 1.11 5.50 -10.00
N ASP A 19 2.15 4.70 -10.22
CA ASP A 19 2.11 3.44 -10.99
C ASP A 19 2.79 2.30 -10.22
N SER A 20 2.55 1.07 -10.64
CA SER A 20 3.08 -0.10 -9.95
C SER A 20 4.59 -0.31 -10.14
N ASN A 21 5.19 0.13 -11.25
CA ASN A 21 6.62 -0.05 -11.49
C ASN A 21 7.44 0.85 -10.58
N SER A 22 7.07 2.14 -10.47
CA SER A 22 7.69 3.08 -9.55
C SER A 22 7.50 2.63 -8.09
N ALA A 23 6.32 2.13 -7.74
CA ALA A 23 6.05 1.55 -6.42
C ALA A 23 6.99 0.39 -6.08
N LYS A 24 7.09 -0.60 -6.98
CA LYS A 24 7.93 -1.79 -6.83
C LYS A 24 9.42 -1.45 -6.79
N LYS A 25 9.86 -0.45 -7.54
CA LYS A 25 11.23 0.05 -7.49
C LYS A 25 11.52 0.68 -6.12
N THR A 26 10.67 1.59 -5.67
CA THR A 26 10.88 2.33 -4.42
C THR A 26 10.82 1.42 -3.19
N LEU A 27 9.93 0.41 -3.19
CA LEU A 27 9.84 -0.63 -2.16
C LEU A 27 11.11 -1.49 -2.05
N ARG A 28 11.90 -1.64 -3.12
CA ARG A 28 13.17 -2.39 -3.09
C ARG A 28 14.35 -1.53 -2.65
N GLU A 29 14.37 -0.29 -3.09
CA GLU A 29 15.54 0.59 -2.94
C GLU A 29 15.58 1.31 -1.61
N ASN A 30 14.45 1.40 -0.90
CA ASN A 30 14.34 2.24 0.29
C ASN A 30 13.75 1.51 1.48
N GLN A 31 14.23 1.87 2.67
CA GLN A 31 13.62 1.42 3.93
C GLN A 31 12.40 2.28 4.25
N ILE A 32 11.23 1.66 4.16
CA ILE A 32 9.94 2.35 4.31
C ILE A 32 9.39 2.06 5.69
N SER A 33 8.94 3.11 6.37
CA SER A 33 8.29 3.01 7.67
C SER A 33 6.78 2.96 7.54
N ILE A 34 6.21 3.74 6.60
CA ILE A 34 4.77 3.83 6.38
C ILE A 34 4.49 3.77 4.88
N LEU A 35 3.56 2.90 4.48
CA LEU A 35 3.03 2.83 3.12
C LEU A 35 1.56 3.24 3.11
N ALA A 36 1.25 4.42 2.60
CA ALA A 36 -0.10 4.75 2.23
C ALA A 36 -0.44 4.10 0.88
N VAL A 37 -1.56 3.40 0.78
CA VAL A 37 -1.97 2.66 -0.41
C VAL A 37 -3.41 2.97 -0.77
N ASP A 38 -3.59 3.38 -2.02
CA ASP A 38 -4.87 3.51 -2.69
C ASP A 38 -5.09 2.30 -3.62
N PHE A 39 -6.34 2.05 -4.02
CA PHE A 39 -6.63 0.97 -4.95
C PHE A 39 -6.15 1.36 -6.35
N TYR A 40 -6.42 2.59 -6.80
CA TYR A 40 -6.17 2.98 -8.18
C TYR A 40 -4.75 3.50 -8.41
N LEU A 41 -4.05 2.87 -9.36
CA LEU A 41 -2.77 3.28 -9.90
C LEU A 41 -2.90 3.47 -11.43
N TYR A 42 -1.95 4.16 -12.05
CA TYR A 42 -1.80 4.19 -13.50
C TYR A 42 -1.31 2.82 -14.01
N GLY A 43 -1.86 2.40 -15.15
CA GLY A 43 -1.53 1.12 -15.79
C GLY A 43 -2.58 0.03 -15.53
N ARG A 44 -2.17 -1.23 -15.70
CA ARG A 44 -3.05 -2.41 -15.56
C ARG A 44 -3.12 -2.95 -14.13
N GLU A 45 -2.07 -2.73 -13.35
CA GLU A 45 -2.00 -3.16 -11.96
C GLU A 45 -2.62 -2.12 -11.03
N ASN A 46 -3.02 -2.56 -9.85
CA ASN A 46 -3.67 -1.75 -8.83
C ASN A 46 -3.00 -2.00 -7.46
N GLY A 47 -3.47 -1.32 -6.41
CA GLY A 47 -2.89 -1.43 -5.06
C GLY A 47 -2.81 -2.87 -4.54
N THR A 48 -3.80 -3.73 -4.82
CA THR A 48 -3.78 -5.13 -4.35
C THR A 48 -2.66 -5.93 -5.00
N HIS A 49 -2.37 -5.68 -6.29
CA HIS A 49 -1.27 -6.34 -7.00
C HIS A 49 0.09 -5.95 -6.41
N VAL A 50 0.27 -4.67 -6.05
CA VAL A 50 1.51 -4.19 -5.43
C VAL A 50 1.66 -4.79 -4.03
N LEU A 51 0.59 -4.82 -3.23
CA LEU A 51 0.61 -5.44 -1.90
C LEU A 51 0.92 -6.94 -1.95
N ALA A 52 0.27 -7.67 -2.86
CA ALA A 52 0.52 -9.09 -3.06
C ALA A 52 1.97 -9.35 -3.47
N TRP A 53 2.50 -8.59 -4.44
CA TRP A 53 3.90 -8.68 -4.83
C TRP A 53 4.86 -8.35 -3.68
N ALA A 54 4.63 -7.26 -2.94
CA ALA A 54 5.48 -6.84 -1.84
C ALA A 54 5.49 -7.87 -0.70
N ARG A 55 4.34 -8.51 -0.45
CA ARG A 55 4.21 -9.63 0.49
C ARG A 55 5.10 -10.81 0.06
N THR A 56 5.02 -11.24 -1.21
CA THR A 56 5.86 -12.34 -1.70
C THR A 56 7.35 -12.05 -1.64
N LYS A 57 7.75 -10.77 -1.72
CA LYS A 57 9.14 -10.31 -1.63
C LYS A 57 9.58 -9.93 -0.22
N LYS A 58 8.69 -10.02 0.79
CA LYS A 58 8.94 -9.57 2.17
C LYS A 58 9.37 -8.09 2.26
N LEU A 59 8.80 -7.24 1.40
CA LEU A 59 9.10 -5.81 1.31
C LEU A 59 8.01 -4.92 1.92
N LEU A 60 6.96 -5.51 2.52
CA LEU A 60 5.92 -4.71 3.16
C LEU A 60 6.45 -4.09 4.47
N PRO A 61 6.25 -2.78 4.69
CA PRO A 61 6.71 -2.09 5.88
C PRO A 61 5.82 -2.37 7.10
N PRO A 62 6.26 -2.06 8.32
CA PRO A 62 5.49 -2.35 9.53
C PRO A 62 4.12 -1.65 9.58
N TYR A 63 4.00 -0.45 8.97
CA TYR A 63 2.75 0.31 8.93
C TYR A 63 2.25 0.49 7.51
N VAL A 64 0.97 0.15 7.28
CA VAL A 64 0.28 0.37 6.01
C VAL A 64 -1.01 1.14 6.28
N VAL A 65 -1.26 2.20 5.51
CA VAL A 65 -2.48 3.03 5.61
C VAL A 65 -3.27 2.90 4.31
N VAL A 66 -4.51 2.45 4.38
CA VAL A 66 -5.39 2.39 3.21
C VAL A 66 -6.12 3.73 3.06
N THR A 67 -5.87 4.42 1.96
CA THR A 67 -6.44 5.76 1.67
C THR A 67 -7.64 5.70 0.71
N GLU A 68 -8.09 4.50 0.33
CA GLU A 68 -9.20 4.34 -0.62
C GLU A 68 -10.56 4.67 0.03
N SER A 69 -11.29 5.57 -0.63
CA SER A 69 -12.65 6.02 -0.30
C SER A 69 -13.73 4.95 -0.55
N ASP A 70 -13.60 4.17 -1.62
CA ASP A 70 -14.57 3.12 -1.96
C ASP A 70 -14.45 1.94 -1.00
N ARG A 71 -15.55 1.62 -0.30
CA ARG A 71 -15.60 0.55 0.69
C ARG A 71 -15.26 -0.83 0.11
N ASN A 72 -15.74 -1.16 -1.09
CA ASN A 72 -15.49 -2.46 -1.72
C ASN A 72 -14.00 -2.60 -2.05
N LYS A 73 -13.39 -1.54 -2.56
CA LYS A 73 -11.96 -1.52 -2.89
C LYS A 73 -11.07 -1.55 -1.64
N ARG A 74 -11.50 -0.86 -0.58
CA ARG A 74 -10.84 -0.91 0.74
C ARG A 74 -10.82 -2.32 1.32
N VAL A 75 -11.94 -3.04 1.23
CA VAL A 75 -12.02 -4.43 1.70
C VAL A 75 -11.02 -5.32 0.96
N LEU A 76 -10.89 -5.18 -0.38
CA LEU A 76 -9.92 -5.95 -1.15
C LEU A 76 -8.47 -5.67 -0.73
N LEU A 77 -8.13 -4.41 -0.42
CA LEU A 77 -6.81 -4.05 0.09
C LEU A 77 -6.58 -4.63 1.51
N ALA A 78 -7.59 -4.51 2.37
CA ALA A 78 -7.56 -5.04 3.73
C ALA A 78 -7.35 -6.56 3.73
N GLU A 79 -8.06 -7.30 2.87
CA GLU A 79 -7.91 -8.75 2.75
C GLU A 79 -6.47 -9.15 2.36
N GLU A 80 -5.84 -8.45 1.43
CA GLU A 80 -4.42 -8.72 1.08
C GLU A 80 -3.47 -8.41 2.24
N LEU A 81 -3.75 -7.38 3.03
CA LEU A 81 -2.96 -7.04 4.22
C LEU A 81 -3.14 -8.08 5.34
N THR A 82 -4.36 -8.54 5.59
CA THR A 82 -4.63 -9.61 6.56
C THR A 82 -3.91 -10.90 6.17
N LYS A 83 -3.90 -11.26 4.88
CA LYS A 83 -3.08 -12.39 4.35
C LYS A 83 -1.57 -12.20 4.54
N GLY A 84 -1.12 -10.96 4.79
CA GLY A 84 0.26 -10.59 5.10
C GLY A 84 0.60 -10.54 6.59
N GLY A 85 -0.37 -10.84 7.47
CA GLY A 85 -0.22 -10.81 8.93
C GLY A 85 -0.45 -9.43 9.54
N TYR A 86 -1.11 -8.52 8.82
CA TYR A 86 -1.46 -7.21 9.36
C TYR A 86 -2.81 -7.26 10.06
N ASN A 87 -2.94 -6.49 11.14
CA ASN A 87 -4.19 -6.24 11.83
C ASN A 87 -4.55 -4.76 11.79
N SER A 88 -5.85 -4.46 11.88
CA SER A 88 -6.37 -3.10 11.91
C SER A 88 -7.56 -3.00 12.85
N ALA A 89 -7.66 -1.89 13.59
CA ALA A 89 -8.78 -1.60 14.47
C ALA A 89 -9.87 -0.72 13.79
N ASP A 90 -9.46 0.09 12.82
CA ASP A 90 -10.28 1.11 12.14
C ASP A 90 -10.60 0.75 10.67
N GLY A 91 -9.98 -0.31 10.14
CA GLY A 91 -10.09 -0.72 8.74
C GLY A 91 -9.32 0.19 7.77
N THR A 92 -8.49 1.11 8.30
CA THR A 92 -7.69 2.06 7.53
C THR A 92 -6.21 1.98 7.86
N THR A 93 -5.85 1.80 9.12
CA THR A 93 -4.47 1.69 9.59
C THR A 93 -4.16 0.24 9.95
N PHE A 94 -3.19 -0.33 9.27
CA PHE A 94 -2.77 -1.72 9.40
C PHE A 94 -1.36 -1.79 9.96
N ILE A 95 -1.18 -2.60 11.01
CA ILE A 95 0.09 -2.79 11.71
C ILE A 95 0.46 -4.26 11.68
N LYS A 96 1.72 -4.55 11.40
CA LYS A 96 2.27 -5.90 11.46
C LYS A 96 2.86 -6.18 12.85
N HIS A 97 2.43 -7.27 13.47
CA HIS A 97 2.99 -7.79 14.72
C HIS A 97 4.18 -8.73 14.46
#